data_AF-A0A7W8ADG7-F1
#
_entry.id   AF-A0A7W8ADG7-F1
#
_cell.length_a   1.000
_cell.length_b   1.000
_cell.length_c   1.000
_cell.angle_alpha   90.00
_cell.angle_beta   90.00
_cell.angle_gamma   90.00
#
_symmetry.space_group_name_H-M   'P 1'
#
loop_
_entity.id
_entity.type
_entity.pdbx_description
1 polymer ?
#
loop_
_entity_poly.entity_id
_entity_poly.type
_entity_poly.pdbx_seq_one_letter_code
_entity_poly.pdbx_strand_id
1 'polypeptide(L)'
;MSRLFEFGVLGPLKVAKDGAELHMSANRELAILASLLLNANRVVSVDRLVETVWAGSAPASAWRQIAICVSRLRRTLGAGVIETSSPGYMLRAEPDSIDWLRFGALVARARTTAADGEREAAVKLLREALSLWRGNPFEDIRGLRYDVARMEESRLEAMEACLELEIELGRHHQVIPDLLALVNESPFRERVRAQLMLAQYRAGRRADALRTYQETRRYLLEQIGLEPGPALRRLHDQILRDEVALMRPVPRPAVAAQVVPSQLPPQILPFVGRERELAALDAALSQEQAAAPATTVVSGPAGMGKTALVLRWAHERIDWFPDGQLFADMAGTNPSTVVERFLRALGVPAADLPLDAEEQLALYRSWTARRRLLVVLDNVTDAEQVVPLLPGGAHCRVVVISTDPLDDLVARQGAHREFVRPLPATDARRLADLLVGTARGRVLAATSGSPLSLRLAAAKMRTRSRPHHDPPRHDPARHDPVRHDPARHDPVRHDPARHDPVRHDPARLDPVRHDPARLDSARLDAARHDSARLDAARHDAAQPHRDLAHHDRARIVSSASSSSACEGCPAHERHPT
;
A
#
# COMPACT_ATOMS: atom_id res chain seq x y z
N MET A 1 -6.99 43.78 -22.51
CA MET A 1 -6.19 42.71 -23.16
C MET A 1 -4.92 42.55 -22.35
N SER A 2 -4.90 41.57 -21.45
CA SER A 2 -3.76 41.27 -20.57
C SER A 2 -2.55 40.93 -21.44
N ARG A 3 -1.47 41.68 -21.27
CA ARG A 3 -0.18 41.38 -21.91
C ARG A 3 0.27 40.01 -21.41
N LEU A 4 0.37 39.02 -22.29
CA LEU A 4 0.76 37.67 -21.90
C LEU A 4 2.29 37.62 -21.81
N PHE A 5 2.81 37.40 -20.60
CA PHE A 5 4.21 37.07 -20.42
C PHE A 5 4.39 35.57 -20.56
N GLU A 6 5.46 35.17 -21.24
CA GLU A 6 5.88 33.78 -21.33
C GLU A 6 7.31 33.68 -20.79
N PHE A 7 7.51 32.75 -19.86
CA PHE A 7 8.78 32.52 -19.20
C PHE A 7 9.26 31.11 -19.54
N GLY A 8 10.43 31.05 -20.15
CA GLY A 8 11.11 29.81 -20.44
C GLY A 8 12.24 29.56 -19.46
N VAL A 9 12.05 28.67 -18.48
CA VAL A 9 13.05 28.30 -17.46
C VAL A 9 13.66 26.90 -17.65
N LEU A 10 13.10 26.05 -18.51
CA LEU A 10 13.61 24.70 -18.80
C LEU A 10 14.78 24.73 -19.81
N GLY A 11 15.74 25.60 -19.56
CA GLY A 11 16.89 25.92 -20.40
C GLY A 11 17.44 27.29 -19.99
N PRO A 12 18.24 27.96 -20.85
CA PRO A 12 18.57 29.37 -20.66
C PRO A 12 17.30 30.21 -20.45
N LEU A 13 17.33 31.09 -19.44
CA LEU A 13 16.17 31.89 -19.04
C LEU A 13 15.73 32.79 -20.19
N LYS A 14 14.53 32.53 -20.70
CA LYS A 14 13.87 33.36 -21.71
C LYS A 14 12.67 34.06 -21.11
N VAL A 15 12.52 35.33 -21.45
CA VAL A 15 11.34 36.12 -21.09
C VAL A 15 10.80 36.71 -22.37
N ALA A 16 9.57 36.36 -22.73
CA ALA A 16 8.87 36.94 -23.86
C ALA A 16 7.63 37.70 -23.38
N LYS A 17 7.31 38.77 -24.08
CA LYS A 17 6.12 39.58 -23.84
C LYS A 17 5.42 39.81 -25.17
N ASP A 18 4.17 39.37 -25.27
CA ASP A 18 3.40 39.46 -26.52
C ASP A 18 4.16 38.85 -27.72
N GLY A 19 4.91 37.76 -27.47
CA GLY A 19 5.73 37.04 -28.46
C GLY A 19 7.13 37.62 -28.74
N ALA A 20 7.48 38.79 -28.19
CA ALA A 20 8.81 39.40 -28.35
C ALA A 20 9.74 39.08 -27.17
N GLU A 21 10.95 38.57 -27.45
CA GLU A 21 11.95 38.26 -26.43
C GLU A 21 12.52 39.55 -25.80
N LEU A 22 12.53 39.60 -24.46
CA LEU A 22 13.03 40.71 -23.68
C LEU A 22 14.47 40.42 -23.24
N HIS A 23 15.41 41.29 -23.62
CA HIS A 23 16.78 41.22 -23.13
C HIS A 23 16.88 41.75 -21.70
N MET A 24 17.41 40.92 -20.81
CA MET A 24 17.66 41.25 -19.41
C MET A 24 19.17 41.19 -19.14
N SER A 25 19.77 42.29 -18.67
CA SER A 25 21.22 42.49 -18.70
C SER A 25 21.95 42.32 -17.36
N ALA A 26 21.23 42.06 -16.25
CA ALA A 26 21.83 42.02 -14.92
C ALA A 26 21.70 40.65 -14.23
N ASN A 27 22.84 40.01 -13.93
CA ASN A 27 22.91 38.68 -13.28
C ASN A 27 22.14 38.60 -11.96
N ARG A 28 22.10 39.68 -11.16
CA ARG A 28 21.35 39.71 -9.89
C ARG A 28 19.84 39.80 -10.10
N GLU A 29 19.40 40.54 -11.12
CA GLU A 29 17.98 40.64 -11.47
C GLU A 29 17.47 39.31 -12.02
N LEU A 30 18.27 38.63 -12.84
CA LEU A 30 18.01 37.30 -13.35
C LEU A 30 17.92 36.26 -12.23
N ALA A 31 18.85 36.28 -11.25
CA ALA A 31 18.81 35.36 -10.10
C ALA A 31 17.56 35.56 -9.23
N ILE A 32 17.17 36.81 -8.98
CA ILE A 32 15.92 37.12 -8.25
C ILE A 32 14.70 36.67 -9.06
N LEU A 33 14.65 36.97 -10.35
CA LEU A 33 13.55 36.57 -11.22
C LEU A 33 13.42 35.05 -11.27
N ALA A 34 14.52 34.32 -11.45
CA ALA A 34 14.54 32.87 -11.47
C ALA A 34 14.02 32.26 -10.15
N SER A 35 14.45 32.80 -9.00
CA SER A 35 13.93 32.38 -7.68
C SER A 35 12.42 32.61 -7.56
N LEU A 36 11.92 33.73 -8.08
CA LEU A 36 10.49 34.05 -8.08
C LEU A 36 9.70 33.17 -9.07
N LEU A 37 10.24 32.86 -10.25
CA LEU A 37 9.61 31.97 -11.23
C LEU A 37 9.52 30.52 -10.73
N LEU A 38 10.57 30.03 -10.06
CA LEU A 38 10.58 28.72 -9.40
C LEU A 38 9.53 28.60 -8.30
N ASN A 39 9.20 29.71 -7.65
CA ASN A 39 8.21 29.79 -6.58
C ASN A 39 7.01 30.65 -7.03
N ALA A 40 6.64 30.59 -8.31
CA ALA A 40 5.54 31.36 -8.85
C ALA A 40 4.25 31.13 -8.04
N ASN A 41 3.48 32.20 -7.84
CA ASN A 41 2.28 32.24 -7.02
C ASN A 41 2.50 31.91 -5.53
N ARG A 42 3.75 31.95 -5.05
CA ARG A 42 4.11 31.83 -3.62
C ARG A 42 5.02 32.99 -3.20
N VAL A 43 4.96 33.34 -1.92
CA VAL A 43 5.83 34.38 -1.35
C VAL A 43 7.24 33.83 -1.15
N VAL A 44 8.23 34.53 -1.69
CA VAL A 44 9.65 34.29 -1.44
C VAL A 44 10.15 35.38 -0.50
N SER A 45 10.68 34.98 0.67
CA SER A 45 11.20 35.93 1.65
C SER A 45 12.41 36.69 1.11
N VAL A 46 12.62 37.91 1.64
CA VAL A 46 13.84 38.68 1.30
C VAL A 46 15.09 37.88 1.65
N ASP A 47 15.12 37.19 2.79
CA ASP A 47 16.27 36.38 3.21
C ASP A 47 16.61 35.26 2.22
N ARG A 48 15.59 34.58 1.67
CA ARG A 48 15.81 33.55 0.65
C ARG A 48 16.33 34.14 -0.66
N LEU A 49 15.87 35.34 -1.04
CA LEU A 49 16.40 36.07 -2.18
C LEU A 49 17.85 36.53 -1.94
N VAL A 50 18.19 36.94 -0.72
CA VAL A 50 19.57 37.27 -0.34
C VAL A 50 20.44 36.02 -0.51
N GLU A 51 20.01 34.89 0.04
CA GLU A 51 20.78 33.65 -0.05
C GLU A 51 20.94 33.18 -1.51
N THR A 52 19.92 33.33 -2.34
CA THR A 52 19.99 32.96 -3.76
C THR A 52 21.04 33.80 -4.52
N VAL A 53 21.11 35.11 -4.24
CA VAL A 53 21.98 36.03 -4.98
C VAL A 53 23.42 36.00 -4.46
N TRP A 54 23.63 35.81 -3.16
CA TRP A 54 24.94 35.94 -2.52
C TRP A 54 25.50 34.65 -1.89
N ALA A 55 24.72 33.56 -1.79
CA ALA A 55 25.14 32.26 -1.27
C ALA A 55 25.98 32.34 0.03
N GLY A 56 25.44 33.02 1.05
CA GLY A 56 26.11 33.23 2.34
C GLY A 56 27.10 34.39 2.43
N SER A 57 27.40 35.10 1.34
CA SER A 57 28.37 36.23 1.30
C SER A 57 27.72 37.61 1.11
N ALA A 58 26.58 37.83 1.76
CA ALA A 58 25.75 39.01 1.54
C ALA A 58 26.32 40.29 2.21
N PRO A 59 26.33 41.45 1.51
CA PRO A 59 26.70 42.72 2.13
C PRO A 59 25.60 43.21 3.09
N ALA A 60 25.94 44.08 4.05
CA ALA A 60 24.97 44.69 4.98
C ALA A 60 23.81 45.44 4.28
N SER A 61 23.99 45.81 3.01
CA SER A 61 22.98 46.48 2.17
C SER A 61 22.15 45.53 1.28
N ALA A 62 22.26 44.21 1.44
CA ALA A 62 21.64 43.22 0.55
C ALA A 62 20.13 43.41 0.38
N TRP A 63 19.39 43.69 1.46
CA TRP A 63 17.94 43.94 1.40
C TRP A 63 17.58 45.15 0.52
N ARG A 64 18.35 46.26 0.60
CA ARG A 64 18.15 47.43 -0.26
C ARG A 64 18.44 47.09 -1.72
N GLN A 65 19.49 46.32 -1.96
CA GLN A 65 19.86 45.90 -3.31
C GLN A 65 18.79 45.01 -3.95
N ILE A 66 18.15 44.12 -3.18
CA ILE A 66 16.99 43.34 -3.64
C ILE A 66 15.84 44.26 -4.02
N ALA A 67 15.48 45.23 -3.17
CA ALA A 67 14.41 46.17 -3.46
C ALA A 67 14.67 46.97 -4.76
N ILE A 68 15.92 47.37 -5.01
CA ILE A 68 16.34 48.03 -6.26
C ILE A 68 16.15 47.09 -7.46
N CYS A 69 16.60 45.84 -7.36
CA CYS A 69 16.44 44.86 -8.43
C CYS A 69 14.96 44.61 -8.73
N VAL A 70 14.11 44.42 -7.71
CA VAL A 70 12.66 44.25 -7.88
C VAL A 70 12.02 45.48 -8.52
N SER A 71 12.44 46.70 -8.16
CA SER A 71 11.97 47.92 -8.82
C SER A 71 12.29 47.97 -10.31
N ARG A 72 13.44 47.45 -10.74
CA ARG A 72 13.83 47.35 -12.15
C ARG A 72 13.10 46.23 -12.88
N LEU A 73 12.93 45.08 -12.24
CA LEU A 73 12.11 43.98 -12.76
C LEU A 73 10.66 44.45 -13.00
N ARG A 74 10.06 45.19 -12.06
CA ARG A 74 8.72 45.80 -12.22
C ARG A 74 8.64 46.79 -13.37
N ARG A 75 9.71 47.54 -13.66
CA ARG A 75 9.75 48.44 -14.83
C ARG A 75 9.78 47.67 -16.15
N THR A 76 10.45 46.52 -16.17
CA THR A 76 10.62 45.69 -17.38
C THR A 76 9.39 44.81 -17.64
N LEU A 77 8.93 44.11 -16.60
CA LEU A 77 7.79 43.17 -16.65
C LEU A 77 6.43 43.85 -16.42
N GLY A 78 6.41 45.09 -15.92
CA GLY A 78 5.18 45.77 -15.53
C GLY A 78 4.86 45.61 -14.03
N ALA A 79 4.18 46.61 -13.48
CA ALA A 79 4.01 46.77 -12.04
C ALA A 79 3.17 45.67 -11.35
N GLY A 80 2.33 44.95 -12.10
CA GLY A 80 1.44 43.90 -11.58
C GLY A 80 2.02 42.47 -11.58
N VAL A 81 3.21 42.25 -12.17
CA VAL A 81 3.78 40.89 -12.27
C VAL A 81 4.45 40.45 -10.96
N ILE A 82 5.06 41.39 -10.23
CA ILE A 82 5.73 41.12 -8.96
C ILE A 82 5.06 41.95 -7.86
N GLU A 83 4.39 41.28 -6.92
CA GLU A 83 3.72 41.87 -5.78
C GLU A 83 4.64 41.87 -4.55
N THR A 84 4.55 42.92 -3.73
CA THR A 84 5.20 42.92 -2.41
C THR A 84 4.23 42.28 -1.44
N SER A 85 4.63 41.17 -0.82
CA SER A 85 3.81 40.42 0.13
C SER A 85 4.70 39.98 1.27
N SER A 86 4.41 40.44 2.49
CA SER A 86 5.23 40.13 3.67
C SER A 86 5.43 38.61 3.85
N PRO A 87 6.65 38.11 4.14
CA PRO A 87 7.90 38.84 4.41
C PRO A 87 8.80 39.05 3.17
N GLY A 88 8.26 39.14 1.96
CA GLY A 88 9.06 39.36 0.74
C GLY A 88 8.25 39.69 -0.51
N TYR A 89 8.45 38.91 -1.58
CA TYR A 89 7.90 39.17 -2.90
C TYR A 89 7.25 37.93 -3.49
N MET A 90 6.25 38.13 -4.35
CA MET A 90 5.57 37.06 -5.06
C MET A 90 5.45 37.44 -6.53
N LEU A 91 5.75 36.49 -7.42
CA LEU A 91 5.49 36.65 -8.85
C LEU A 91 4.17 35.97 -9.19
N ARG A 92 3.26 36.73 -9.82
CA ARG A 92 1.98 36.23 -10.32
C ARG A 92 2.15 35.74 -11.74
N ALA A 93 1.78 34.50 -11.97
CA ALA A 93 1.89 33.84 -13.27
C ALA A 93 0.68 32.95 -13.50
N GLU A 94 0.13 33.01 -14.71
CA GLU A 94 -0.85 32.04 -15.18
C GLU A 94 -0.20 30.65 -15.29
N PRO A 95 -0.94 29.55 -15.09
CA PRO A 95 -0.39 28.19 -15.11
C PRO A 95 0.41 27.85 -16.37
N ASP A 96 0.02 28.38 -17.53
CA ASP A 96 0.66 28.11 -18.83
C ASP A 96 1.74 29.14 -19.20
N SER A 97 1.91 30.19 -18.41
CA SER A 97 2.87 31.28 -18.69
C SER A 97 4.32 30.91 -18.35
N ILE A 98 4.55 29.81 -17.62
CA ILE A 98 5.90 29.33 -17.27
C ILE A 98 6.02 27.88 -17.75
N ASP A 99 7.01 27.59 -18.58
CA ASP A 99 7.25 26.23 -19.12
C ASP A 99 7.42 25.17 -18.01
N TRP A 100 8.00 25.52 -16.86
CA TRP A 100 8.07 24.65 -15.67
C TRP A 100 6.70 24.33 -15.05
N LEU A 101 5.79 25.30 -14.95
CA LEU A 101 4.44 25.05 -14.45
C LEU A 101 3.65 24.19 -15.45
N ARG A 102 3.78 24.49 -16.75
CA ARG A 102 3.19 23.69 -17.83
C ARG A 102 3.71 22.26 -17.83
N PHE A 103 5.02 22.06 -17.65
CA PHE A 103 5.63 20.74 -17.48
C PHE A 103 4.99 19.96 -16.33
N GLY A 104 4.90 20.58 -15.15
CA GLY A 104 4.26 19.97 -13.98
C GLY A 104 2.79 19.60 -14.22
N ALA A 105 2.03 20.48 -14.88
CA ALA A 105 0.64 20.23 -15.22
C ALA A 105 0.47 19.09 -16.24
N LEU A 106 1.31 19.02 -17.26
CA LEU A 106 1.30 17.93 -18.25
C LEU A 106 1.67 16.59 -17.62
N VAL A 107 2.70 16.55 -16.75
CA VAL A 107 3.09 15.33 -16.02
C VAL A 107 1.97 14.87 -15.09
N ALA A 108 1.32 15.79 -14.36
CA ALA A 108 0.19 15.45 -13.49
C ALA A 108 -0.99 14.88 -14.29
N ARG A 109 -1.35 15.50 -15.42
CA ARG A 109 -2.38 15.00 -16.33
C ARG A 109 -2.01 13.64 -16.93
N ALA A 110 -0.75 13.44 -17.31
CA ALA A 110 -0.31 12.15 -17.82
C ALA A 110 -0.46 11.03 -16.78
N ARG A 111 -0.18 11.33 -15.49
CA ARG A 111 -0.37 10.36 -14.40
C ARG A 111 -1.84 9.97 -14.23
N THR A 112 -2.77 10.93 -14.25
CA THR A 112 -4.21 10.64 -14.16
C THR A 112 -4.68 9.85 -15.39
N THR A 113 -4.32 10.28 -16.60
CA THR A 113 -4.67 9.60 -17.85
C THR A 113 -4.12 8.16 -17.91
N ALA A 114 -2.92 7.92 -17.38
CA ALA A 114 -2.37 6.57 -17.27
C ALA A 114 -3.14 5.70 -16.25
N ALA A 115 -3.58 6.30 -15.13
CA ALA A 115 -4.38 5.61 -14.12
C ALA A 115 -5.76 5.21 -14.66
N ASP A 116 -6.34 6.03 -15.54
CA ASP A 116 -7.59 5.75 -16.25
C ASP A 116 -7.45 4.69 -17.36
N GLY A 117 -6.21 4.21 -17.61
CA GLY A 117 -5.90 3.17 -18.59
C GLY A 117 -5.58 3.67 -19.99
N GLU A 118 -5.67 4.98 -20.24
CA GLU A 118 -5.39 5.64 -21.52
C GLU A 118 -3.88 5.84 -21.76
N ARG A 119 -3.14 4.74 -21.87
CA ARG A 119 -1.67 4.74 -21.94
C ARG A 119 -1.12 5.54 -23.13
N GLU A 120 -1.71 5.44 -24.31
CA GLU A 120 -1.29 6.22 -25.48
C GLU A 120 -1.41 7.74 -25.27
N ALA A 121 -2.49 8.19 -24.62
CA ALA A 121 -2.70 9.59 -24.34
C ALA A 121 -1.72 10.10 -23.27
N ALA A 122 -1.45 9.29 -22.24
CA ALA A 122 -0.44 9.59 -21.23
C ALA A 122 0.97 9.74 -21.83
N VAL A 123 1.37 8.84 -22.76
CA VAL A 123 2.65 8.95 -23.47
C VAL A 123 2.75 10.25 -24.27
N LYS A 124 1.69 10.65 -24.98
CA LYS A 124 1.67 11.92 -25.73
C LYS A 124 1.90 13.12 -24.80
N LEU A 125 1.22 13.15 -23.66
CA LEU A 125 1.39 14.22 -22.66
C LEU A 125 2.80 14.26 -22.06
N LEU A 126 3.41 13.10 -21.78
CA LEU A 126 4.79 13.04 -21.27
C LEU A 126 5.80 13.48 -22.32
N ARG A 127 5.67 13.04 -23.57
CA ARG A 127 6.54 13.48 -24.68
C ARG A 127 6.38 14.98 -24.93
N GLU A 128 5.17 15.53 -24.84
CA GLU A 128 4.94 16.98 -24.90
C GLU A 128 5.66 17.70 -23.75
N ALA A 129 5.50 17.22 -22.51
CA ALA A 129 6.17 17.80 -21.35
C ALA A 129 7.70 17.79 -21.50
N LEU A 130 8.27 16.67 -21.93
CA LEU A 130 9.70 16.52 -22.15
C LEU A 130 10.22 17.41 -23.29
N SER A 131 9.40 17.70 -24.30
CA SER A 131 9.77 18.62 -25.40
C SER A 131 9.92 20.09 -24.98
N LEU A 132 9.42 20.46 -23.80
CA LEU A 132 9.59 21.82 -23.25
C LEU A 132 11.04 22.08 -22.80
N TRP A 133 11.82 21.03 -22.58
CA TRP A 133 13.22 21.12 -22.16
C TRP A 133 14.12 21.49 -23.32
N ARG A 134 14.77 22.65 -23.21
CA ARG A 134 15.66 23.25 -24.22
C ARG A 134 17.15 23.11 -23.88
N GLY A 135 17.48 22.65 -22.68
CA GLY A 135 18.84 22.56 -22.17
C GLY A 135 18.87 22.49 -20.66
N ASN A 136 19.99 22.91 -20.06
CA ASN A 136 20.14 22.98 -18.61
C ASN A 136 19.27 24.13 -18.04
N PRO A 137 18.36 23.87 -17.08
CA PRO A 137 17.56 24.93 -16.49
C PRO A 137 18.41 26.05 -15.90
N PHE A 138 18.10 27.29 -16.29
CA PHE A 138 18.81 28.48 -15.85
C PHE A 138 20.33 28.43 -16.09
N GLU A 139 20.78 27.88 -17.22
CA GLU A 139 22.20 27.65 -17.58
C GLU A 139 23.15 28.83 -17.27
N ASP A 140 22.67 30.07 -17.36
CA ASP A 140 23.44 31.30 -17.14
C ASP A 140 23.34 31.90 -15.72
N ILE A 141 22.60 31.26 -14.79
CA ILE A 141 22.26 31.82 -13.48
C ILE A 141 22.88 30.99 -12.35
N ARG A 142 23.76 31.63 -11.59
CA ARG A 142 24.38 31.03 -10.40
C ARG A 142 23.44 31.10 -9.19
N GLY A 143 23.65 30.22 -8.21
CA GLY A 143 22.95 30.25 -6.92
C GLY A 143 21.69 29.36 -6.84
N LEU A 144 21.31 28.68 -7.93
CA LEU A 144 20.09 27.86 -8.01
C LEU A 144 20.33 26.35 -8.03
N ARG A 145 21.53 25.89 -7.63
CA ARG A 145 21.96 24.49 -7.77
C ARG A 145 20.95 23.45 -7.27
N TYR A 146 20.30 23.71 -6.14
CA TYR A 146 19.35 22.77 -5.52
C TYR A 146 18.02 22.73 -6.29
N ASP A 147 17.54 23.89 -6.75
CA ASP A 147 16.32 23.98 -7.53
C ASP A 147 16.51 23.33 -8.91
N VAL A 148 17.65 23.56 -9.56
CA VAL A 148 18.01 22.92 -10.84
C VAL A 148 18.10 21.40 -10.68
N ALA A 149 18.78 20.89 -9.64
CA ALA A 149 18.85 19.46 -9.38
C ALA A 149 17.46 18.82 -9.16
N ARG A 150 16.53 19.52 -8.48
CA ARG A 150 15.15 19.05 -8.32
C ARG A 150 14.38 19.03 -9.64
N MET A 151 14.62 20.01 -10.51
CA MET A 151 14.02 20.04 -11.85
C MET A 151 14.54 18.88 -12.68
N GLU A 152 15.85 18.64 -12.69
CA GLU A 152 16.48 17.51 -13.38
C GLU A 152 15.93 16.16 -12.88
N GLU A 153 15.79 15.98 -11.56
CA GLU A 153 15.13 14.79 -10.99
C GLU A 153 13.72 14.60 -11.56
N SER A 154 12.94 15.68 -11.61
CA SER A 154 11.57 15.64 -12.15
C SER A 154 11.55 15.30 -13.65
N ARG A 155 12.55 15.74 -14.42
CA ARG A 155 12.73 15.37 -15.83
C ARG A 155 13.00 13.88 -15.97
N LEU A 156 13.91 13.36 -15.15
CA LEU A 156 14.32 11.95 -15.17
C LEU A 156 13.12 11.05 -14.78
N GLU A 157 12.36 11.42 -13.75
CA GLU A 157 11.12 10.72 -13.39
C GLU A 157 10.09 10.70 -14.54
N ALA A 158 9.90 11.83 -15.23
CA ALA A 158 8.99 11.91 -16.37
C ALA A 158 9.46 11.06 -17.56
N MET A 159 10.77 11.03 -17.82
CA MET A 159 11.37 10.18 -18.85
C MET A 159 11.20 8.70 -18.51
N GLU A 160 11.50 8.30 -17.28
CA GLU A 160 11.30 6.93 -16.78
C GLU A 160 9.85 6.48 -16.92
N ALA A 161 8.88 7.34 -16.56
CA ALA A 161 7.46 7.05 -16.70
C ALA A 161 7.04 6.91 -18.17
N CYS A 162 7.57 7.77 -19.05
CA CYS A 162 7.27 7.73 -20.48
C CYS A 162 7.76 6.44 -21.12
N LEU A 163 9.02 6.07 -20.87
CA LEU A 163 9.66 4.88 -21.42
C LEU A 163 9.00 3.60 -20.89
N GLU A 164 8.57 3.59 -19.63
CA GLU A 164 7.82 2.48 -19.06
C GLU A 164 6.49 2.24 -19.79
N LEU A 165 5.71 3.30 -20.00
CA LEU A 165 4.45 3.22 -20.72
C LEU A 165 4.67 2.77 -22.17
N GLU A 166 5.72 3.25 -22.83
CA GLU A 166 6.06 2.79 -24.18
C GLU A 166 6.45 1.30 -24.23
N ILE A 167 7.15 0.78 -23.21
CA ILE A 167 7.43 -0.66 -23.06
C ILE A 167 6.13 -1.45 -22.84
N GLU A 168 5.21 -0.94 -22.01
CA GLU A 168 3.88 -1.54 -21.79
C GLU A 168 3.04 -1.59 -23.08
N LEU A 169 3.14 -0.55 -23.92
CA LEU A 169 2.49 -0.49 -25.23
C LEU A 169 3.17 -1.36 -26.30
N GLY A 170 4.18 -2.15 -25.93
CA GLY A 170 4.88 -3.06 -26.84
C GLY A 170 5.90 -2.36 -27.75
N ARG A 171 6.25 -1.10 -27.50
CA ARG A 171 7.23 -0.32 -28.28
C ARG A 171 8.67 -0.54 -27.82
N HIS A 172 8.97 -1.73 -27.27
CA HIS A 172 10.25 -2.07 -26.67
C HIS A 172 11.45 -1.89 -27.62
N HIS A 173 11.28 -2.07 -28.93
CA HIS A 173 12.34 -1.80 -29.91
C HIS A 173 12.67 -0.31 -30.05
N GLN A 174 11.67 0.56 -29.95
CA GLN A 174 11.79 2.00 -30.20
C GLN A 174 12.45 2.73 -29.03
N VAL A 175 12.25 2.24 -27.80
CA VAL A 175 12.78 2.85 -26.57
C VAL A 175 14.24 2.50 -26.24
N ILE A 176 14.82 1.46 -26.85
CA ILE A 176 16.18 1.00 -26.52
C ILE A 176 17.24 2.10 -26.69
N PRO A 177 17.25 2.90 -27.79
CA PRO A 177 18.21 4.00 -27.93
C PRO A 177 18.07 5.06 -26.84
N ASP A 178 16.83 5.47 -26.52
CA ASP A 178 16.53 6.45 -25.48
C ASP A 178 17.00 5.94 -24.09
N LEU A 179 16.75 4.66 -23.80
CA LEU A 179 17.18 4.01 -22.56
C LEU A 179 18.71 3.90 -22.46
N LEU A 180 19.41 3.60 -23.54
CA LEU A 180 20.88 3.57 -23.56
C LEU A 180 21.46 4.96 -23.26
N ALA A 181 20.91 6.02 -23.87
CA ALA A 181 21.32 7.38 -23.59
C ALA A 181 21.09 7.75 -22.12
N LEU A 182 19.92 7.37 -21.56
CA LEU A 182 19.56 7.67 -20.18
C LEU A 182 20.42 6.89 -19.16
N VAL A 183 20.83 5.65 -19.46
CA VAL A 183 21.78 4.89 -18.62
C VAL A 183 23.15 5.57 -18.59
N ASN A 184 23.59 6.13 -19.72
CA ASN A 184 24.87 6.86 -19.77
C ASN A 184 24.79 8.20 -19.01
N GLU A 185 23.65 8.89 -19.09
CA GLU A 185 23.41 10.14 -18.35
C GLU A 185 23.25 9.91 -16.83
N SER A 186 22.59 8.81 -16.45
CA SER A 186 22.29 8.49 -15.05
C SER A 186 22.72 7.06 -14.67
N PRO A 187 24.03 6.78 -14.55
CA PRO A 187 24.54 5.41 -14.38
C PRO A 187 24.08 4.68 -13.11
N PHE A 188 23.71 5.41 -12.06
CA PHE A 188 23.26 4.84 -10.79
C PHE A 188 21.75 4.56 -10.72
N ARG A 189 20.97 4.93 -11.74
CA ARG A 189 19.52 4.68 -11.77
C ARG A 189 19.21 3.25 -12.19
N GLU A 190 19.11 2.37 -11.20
CA GLU A 190 18.78 0.95 -11.42
C GLU A 190 17.44 0.75 -12.14
N ARG A 191 16.47 1.65 -11.97
CA ARG A 191 15.17 1.58 -12.64
C ARG A 191 15.28 1.68 -14.15
N VAL A 192 16.07 2.64 -14.65
CA VAL A 192 16.32 2.80 -16.10
C VAL A 192 17.03 1.57 -16.66
N ARG A 193 17.99 1.02 -15.91
CA ARG A 193 18.70 -0.21 -16.29
C ARG A 193 17.77 -1.42 -16.35
N ALA A 194 16.83 -1.54 -15.39
CA ALA A 194 15.80 -2.57 -15.42
C ALA A 194 14.89 -2.42 -16.66
N GLN A 195 14.48 -1.20 -17.01
CA GLN A 195 13.69 -0.92 -18.22
C GLN A 195 14.46 -1.30 -19.49
N LEU A 196 15.75 -0.99 -19.57
CA LEU A 196 16.63 -1.39 -20.68
C LEU A 196 16.73 -2.92 -20.79
N MET A 197 16.98 -3.62 -19.68
CA MET A 197 17.01 -5.08 -19.64
C MET A 197 15.69 -5.69 -20.14
N LEU A 198 14.56 -5.17 -19.66
CA LEU A 198 13.24 -5.66 -20.06
C LEU A 198 12.95 -5.38 -21.55
N ALA A 199 13.29 -4.19 -22.04
CA ALA A 199 13.11 -3.83 -23.44
C ALA A 199 13.98 -4.70 -24.37
N GLN A 200 15.25 -4.92 -24.02
CA GLN A 200 16.16 -5.82 -24.73
C GLN A 200 15.64 -7.26 -24.74
N TYR A 201 15.17 -7.76 -23.59
CA TYR A 201 14.60 -9.11 -23.50
C TYR A 201 13.35 -9.27 -24.38
N ARG A 202 12.39 -8.33 -24.30
CA ARG A 202 11.18 -8.33 -25.14
C ARG A 202 11.49 -8.19 -26.64
N ALA A 203 12.59 -7.53 -26.98
CA ALA A 203 13.13 -7.44 -28.34
C ALA A 203 13.84 -8.72 -28.82
N GLY A 204 13.83 -9.81 -28.03
CA GLY A 204 14.54 -11.05 -28.35
C GLY A 204 16.06 -10.98 -28.12
N ARG A 205 16.57 -9.89 -27.54
CA ARG A 205 18.00 -9.66 -27.28
C ARG A 205 18.39 -10.09 -25.87
N ARG A 206 18.12 -11.35 -25.53
CA ARG A 206 18.37 -11.92 -24.20
C ARG A 206 19.83 -11.75 -23.75
N ALA A 207 20.79 -11.96 -24.65
CA ALA A 207 22.21 -11.80 -24.35
C ALA A 207 22.57 -10.36 -23.97
N ASP A 208 21.96 -9.36 -24.63
CA ASP A 208 22.19 -7.95 -24.31
C ASP A 208 21.57 -7.58 -22.95
N ALA A 209 20.37 -8.11 -22.64
CA ALA A 209 19.75 -7.91 -21.33
C ALA A 209 20.60 -8.45 -20.17
N LEU A 210 21.18 -9.64 -20.33
CA LEU A 210 22.07 -10.22 -19.31
C LEU A 210 23.40 -9.47 -19.22
N ARG A 211 23.91 -8.94 -20.33
CA ARG A 211 25.11 -8.08 -20.35
C ARG A 211 24.86 -6.78 -19.59
N THR A 212 23.73 -6.12 -19.81
CA THR A 212 23.32 -4.90 -19.09
C THR A 212 23.33 -5.13 -17.57
N TYR A 213 22.85 -6.29 -17.08
CA TYR A 213 22.91 -6.64 -15.66
C TYR A 213 24.35 -6.77 -15.15
N GLN A 214 25.20 -7.50 -15.87
CA GLN A 214 26.60 -7.72 -15.49
C GLN A 214 27.39 -6.40 -15.44
N GLU A 215 27.20 -5.54 -16.44
CA GLU A 215 27.78 -4.20 -16.48
C GLU A 215 27.31 -3.33 -15.31
N THR A 216 26.02 -3.39 -14.99
CA THR A 216 25.45 -2.68 -13.84
C THR A 216 26.05 -3.14 -12.53
N ARG A 217 26.10 -4.46 -12.30
CA ARG A 217 26.66 -5.04 -11.09
C ARG A 217 28.12 -4.64 -10.90
N ARG A 218 28.93 -4.74 -11.96
CA ARG A 218 30.33 -4.31 -11.95
C ARG A 218 30.44 -2.83 -11.59
N TYR A 219 29.66 -1.96 -12.25
CA TYR A 219 29.71 -0.53 -12.01
C TYR A 219 29.31 -0.14 -10.57
N LEU A 220 28.23 -0.71 -10.03
CA LEU A 220 27.78 -0.41 -8.66
C LEU A 220 28.79 -0.90 -7.60
N LEU A 221 29.37 -2.09 -7.79
CA LEU A 221 30.40 -2.61 -6.90
C LEU A 221 31.66 -1.76 -6.95
N GLU A 222 32.15 -1.40 -8.14
CA GLU A 222 33.38 -0.63 -8.31
C GLU A 222 33.24 0.82 -7.83
N GLN A 223 32.09 1.47 -8.06
CA GLN A 223 31.92 2.90 -7.77
C GLN A 223 31.42 3.18 -6.35
N ILE A 224 30.56 2.33 -5.79
CA ILE A 224 29.91 2.58 -4.49
C ILE A 224 29.91 1.36 -3.56
N GLY A 225 30.48 0.22 -3.96
CA GLY A 225 30.57 -0.97 -3.11
C GLY A 225 29.23 -1.66 -2.84
N LEU A 226 28.19 -1.36 -3.63
CA LEU A 226 26.85 -1.93 -3.45
C LEU A 226 26.54 -2.97 -4.52
N GLU A 227 25.82 -4.03 -4.11
CA GLU A 227 25.22 -4.99 -5.04
C GLU A 227 23.91 -4.44 -5.64
N PRO A 228 23.50 -4.90 -6.84
CA PRO A 228 22.20 -4.57 -7.42
C PRO A 228 21.04 -4.79 -6.45
N GLY A 229 20.10 -3.86 -6.46
CA GLY A 229 18.89 -3.92 -5.66
C GLY A 229 17.98 -5.10 -6.02
N PRO A 230 17.03 -5.45 -5.13
CA PRO A 230 16.20 -6.64 -5.27
C PRO A 230 15.35 -6.65 -6.55
N ALA A 231 14.91 -5.49 -7.04
CA ALA A 231 14.12 -5.41 -8.27
C ALA A 231 14.93 -5.84 -9.50
N LEU A 232 16.19 -5.38 -9.61
CA LEU A 232 17.07 -5.70 -10.72
C LEU A 232 17.53 -7.17 -10.68
N ARG A 233 17.83 -7.68 -9.47
CA ARG A 233 18.15 -9.11 -9.26
C ARG A 233 16.99 -10.03 -9.64
N ARG A 234 15.76 -9.68 -9.23
CA ARG A 234 14.56 -10.45 -9.63
C ARG A 234 14.41 -10.49 -11.15
N LEU A 235 14.50 -9.35 -11.83
CA LEU A 235 14.40 -9.30 -13.29
C LEU A 235 15.47 -10.17 -13.96
N HIS A 236 16.71 -10.14 -13.45
CA HIS A 236 17.77 -11.02 -13.93
C HIS A 236 17.40 -12.51 -13.81
N ASP A 237 16.94 -12.95 -12.64
CA ASP A 237 16.53 -14.34 -12.40
C ASP A 237 15.37 -14.77 -13.31
N GLN A 238 14.39 -13.87 -13.53
CA GLN A 238 13.25 -14.14 -14.41
C GLN A 238 13.69 -14.28 -15.88
N ILE A 239 14.65 -13.46 -16.33
CA ILE A 239 15.25 -13.56 -17.67
C ILE A 239 16.07 -14.85 -17.80
N LEU A 240 16.80 -15.27 -16.77
CA LEU A 240 17.52 -16.55 -16.76
C LEU A 240 16.58 -17.75 -16.92
N ARG A 241 15.40 -17.68 -16.30
CA ARG A 241 14.37 -18.73 -16.33
C ARG A 241 13.46 -18.67 -17.56
N ASP A 242 13.65 -17.68 -18.44
CA ASP A 242 12.83 -17.48 -19.64
C ASP A 242 11.33 -17.34 -19.31
N GLU A 243 10.99 -16.60 -18.25
CA GLU A 243 9.61 -16.52 -17.78
C GLU A 243 8.68 -15.86 -18.81
N VAL A 244 7.66 -16.60 -19.27
CA VAL A 244 6.65 -16.12 -20.25
C VAL A 244 5.92 -14.85 -19.78
N ALA A 245 5.82 -14.65 -18.47
CA ALA A 245 5.21 -13.46 -17.87
C ALA A 245 5.93 -12.15 -18.29
N LEU A 246 7.22 -12.20 -18.59
CA LEU A 246 7.98 -11.04 -19.06
C LEU A 246 7.67 -10.66 -20.52
N MET A 247 7.24 -11.62 -21.34
CA MET A 247 6.97 -11.42 -22.78
C MET A 247 5.60 -10.80 -23.05
N ARG A 248 4.65 -10.96 -22.13
CA ARG A 248 3.39 -10.23 -22.21
C ARG A 248 3.62 -8.85 -21.60
N PRO A 249 3.05 -7.77 -22.15
CA PRO A 249 2.79 -6.60 -21.32
C PRO A 249 1.91 -7.12 -20.21
N VAL A 250 2.51 -7.38 -19.05
CA VAL A 250 1.77 -7.49 -17.81
C VAL A 250 1.01 -6.18 -17.79
N PRO A 251 -0.33 -6.17 -17.92
CA PRO A 251 -1.05 -4.99 -17.51
C PRO A 251 -0.50 -4.79 -16.10
N ARG A 252 0.22 -3.69 -15.84
CA ARG A 252 0.38 -3.25 -14.46
C ARG A 252 -1.01 -3.43 -13.88
N PRO A 253 -1.21 -4.32 -12.89
CA PRO A 253 -2.52 -4.43 -12.29
C PRO A 253 -2.82 -3.00 -11.87
N ALA A 254 -3.86 -2.39 -12.46
CA ALA A 254 -4.18 -0.98 -12.28
C ALA A 254 -4.17 -0.70 -10.78
N VAL A 255 -3.06 -0.15 -10.25
CA VAL A 255 -2.73 -0.10 -8.80
C VAL A 255 -3.36 -1.25 -8.01
N ALA A 256 -3.25 -2.51 -8.48
CA ALA A 256 -4.07 -3.66 -8.03
C ALA A 256 -5.32 -3.24 -7.24
N ALA A 257 -6.23 -2.48 -7.88
CA ALA A 257 -7.25 -1.64 -7.27
C ALA A 257 -7.33 -1.86 -5.76
N GLN A 258 -6.56 -1.08 -4.96
CA GLN A 258 -6.34 -1.30 -3.51
C GLN A 258 -7.51 -2.09 -2.97
N VAL A 259 -7.33 -3.41 -2.75
CA VAL A 259 -8.48 -4.30 -2.53
C VAL A 259 -9.20 -3.76 -1.32
N VAL A 260 -10.32 -3.08 -1.56
CA VAL A 260 -11.13 -2.49 -0.51
C VAL A 260 -11.66 -3.68 0.28
N PRO A 261 -11.25 -3.87 1.55
CA PRO A 261 -11.63 -5.06 2.28
C PRO A 261 -13.15 -5.10 2.39
N SER A 262 -13.74 -6.22 1.98
CA SER A 262 -15.17 -6.50 2.13
C SER A 262 -15.33 -7.81 2.90
N GLN A 263 -15.05 -7.74 4.21
CA GLN A 263 -14.95 -8.93 5.07
C GLN A 263 -16.24 -9.26 5.81
N LEU A 264 -17.30 -8.48 5.63
CA LEU A 264 -18.56 -8.70 6.32
C LEU A 264 -19.18 -10.04 5.91
N PRO A 265 -19.51 -10.93 6.87
CA PRO A 265 -20.25 -12.14 6.58
C PRO A 265 -21.59 -11.86 5.88
N PRO A 266 -22.14 -12.84 5.14
CA PRO A 266 -23.44 -12.69 4.48
C PRO A 266 -24.56 -12.48 5.52
N GLN A 267 -25.56 -11.66 5.14
CA GLN A 267 -26.73 -11.44 5.98
C GLN A 267 -27.55 -12.72 6.16
N ILE A 268 -28.07 -12.93 7.37
CA ILE A 268 -28.98 -14.04 7.67
C ILE A 268 -30.41 -13.61 7.32
N LEU A 269 -30.98 -14.20 6.27
CA LEU A 269 -32.36 -13.99 5.84
C LEU A 269 -33.30 -15.15 6.25
N PRO A 270 -34.62 -14.94 6.38
CA PRO A 270 -35.30 -13.64 6.41
C PRO A 270 -35.00 -12.87 7.70
N PHE A 271 -34.84 -11.55 7.64
CA PHE A 271 -34.64 -10.67 8.81
C PHE A 271 -35.95 -9.91 9.10
N VAL A 272 -36.33 -9.76 10.37
CA VAL A 272 -37.63 -9.19 10.77
C VAL A 272 -37.47 -8.26 11.98
N GLY A 273 -38.11 -7.10 11.89
CA GLY A 273 -38.18 -6.09 12.95
C GLY A 273 -36.84 -5.37 13.14
N ARG A 274 -36.64 -4.84 14.36
CA ARG A 274 -35.43 -4.15 14.83
C ARG A 274 -35.21 -2.74 14.28
N GLU A 275 -36.27 -2.09 13.80
CA GLU A 275 -36.20 -0.74 13.24
C GLU A 275 -35.69 0.27 14.27
N ARG A 276 -36.04 0.09 15.55
CA ARG A 276 -35.54 0.93 16.65
C ARG A 276 -34.04 0.76 16.85
N GLU A 277 -33.56 -0.48 16.95
CA GLU A 277 -32.14 -0.76 17.17
C GLU A 277 -31.29 -0.35 15.97
N LEU A 278 -31.79 -0.50 14.73
CA LEU A 278 -31.13 0.01 13.52
C LEU A 278 -31.03 1.54 13.53
N ALA A 279 -32.11 2.25 13.89
CA ALA A 279 -32.10 3.70 14.01
C ALA A 279 -31.16 4.19 15.13
N ALA A 280 -31.04 3.43 16.23
CA ALA A 280 -30.11 3.73 17.31
C ALA A 280 -28.64 3.58 16.86
N LEU A 281 -28.33 2.54 16.06
CA LEU A 281 -27.01 2.38 15.44
C LEU A 281 -26.68 3.53 14.48
N ASP A 282 -27.64 3.94 13.64
CA ASP A 282 -27.47 5.12 12.78
C ASP A 282 -27.20 6.39 13.58
N ALA A 283 -27.96 6.62 14.65
CA ALA A 283 -27.78 7.80 15.50
C ALA A 283 -26.42 7.82 16.20
N ALA A 284 -25.96 6.67 16.72
CA ALA A 284 -24.68 6.55 17.42
C ALA A 284 -23.47 6.64 16.47
N LEU A 285 -23.61 6.13 15.24
CA LEU A 285 -22.49 6.01 14.30
C LEU A 285 -22.50 7.06 13.19
N SER A 286 -23.52 7.93 13.10
CA SER A 286 -23.50 9.09 12.19
C SER A 286 -22.73 10.28 12.75
N GLN A 287 -22.52 10.35 14.06
CA GLN A 287 -21.83 11.48 14.69
C GLN A 287 -20.32 11.42 14.40
N GLU A 288 -19.77 12.54 13.92
CA GLU A 288 -18.32 12.74 13.78
C GLU A 288 -17.77 13.36 15.07
N GLN A 289 -17.66 12.58 16.14
CA GLN A 289 -16.94 13.04 17.33
C GLN A 289 -15.45 13.28 16.98
N ALA A 290 -14.98 14.48 17.26
CA ALA A 290 -13.60 14.88 17.03
C ALA A 290 -12.62 14.04 17.87
N ALA A 291 -11.52 13.64 17.22
CA ALA A 291 -10.32 12.93 17.72
C ALA A 291 -10.35 11.39 17.89
N ALA A 292 -11.50 10.69 17.90
CA ALA A 292 -11.55 9.23 18.11
C ALA A 292 -12.63 8.54 17.25
N PRO A 293 -12.49 7.23 16.93
CA PRO A 293 -13.52 6.50 16.18
C PRO A 293 -14.81 6.32 17.01
N ALA A 294 -15.96 6.61 16.41
CA ALA A 294 -17.23 6.36 17.09
C ALA A 294 -17.41 4.84 17.28
N THR A 295 -17.49 4.43 18.54
CA THR A 295 -17.52 3.04 18.96
C THR A 295 -18.87 2.73 19.59
N THR A 296 -19.54 1.65 19.17
CA THR A 296 -20.82 1.22 19.74
C THR A 296 -20.75 -0.25 20.17
N VAL A 297 -21.13 -0.53 21.41
CA VAL A 297 -21.27 -1.88 21.97
C VAL A 297 -22.72 -2.33 21.84
N VAL A 298 -22.95 -3.36 21.04
CA VAL A 298 -24.22 -4.07 20.88
C VAL A 298 -24.23 -5.27 21.82
N SER A 299 -24.92 -5.13 22.93
CA SER A 299 -24.97 -6.09 24.03
C SER A 299 -26.32 -6.81 24.10
N GLY A 300 -26.36 -7.98 24.76
CA GLY A 300 -27.62 -8.68 25.01
C GLY A 300 -27.45 -10.20 25.10
N PRO A 301 -28.48 -10.94 25.53
CA PRO A 301 -28.39 -12.39 25.70
C PRO A 301 -27.97 -13.12 24.42
N ALA A 302 -27.37 -14.31 24.59
CA ALA A 302 -27.02 -15.18 23.49
C ALA A 302 -28.26 -15.56 22.65
N GLY A 303 -28.10 -15.65 21.33
CA GLY A 303 -29.17 -16.05 20.41
C GLY A 303 -30.22 -14.96 20.07
N MET A 304 -30.09 -13.74 20.62
CA MET A 304 -31.03 -12.63 20.35
C MET A 304 -30.87 -11.96 18.97
N GLY A 305 -29.88 -12.39 18.18
CA GLY A 305 -29.66 -11.91 16.81
C GLY A 305 -28.79 -10.66 16.70
N LYS A 306 -27.90 -10.40 17.67
CA LYS A 306 -26.99 -9.23 17.66
C LYS A 306 -26.12 -9.18 16.41
N THR A 307 -25.45 -10.28 16.06
CA THR A 307 -24.66 -10.39 14.82
C THR A 307 -25.53 -10.13 13.60
N ALA A 308 -26.74 -10.71 13.53
CA ALA A 308 -27.64 -10.49 12.41
C ALA A 308 -28.09 -9.02 12.29
N LEU A 309 -28.34 -8.35 13.41
CA LEU A 309 -28.68 -6.91 13.47
C LEU A 309 -27.52 -6.05 12.95
N VAL A 310 -26.31 -6.27 13.46
CA VAL A 310 -25.12 -5.48 13.07
C VAL A 310 -24.77 -5.72 11.61
N LEU A 311 -24.81 -6.97 11.12
CA LEU A 311 -24.58 -7.25 9.70
C LEU A 311 -25.66 -6.64 8.83
N ARG A 312 -26.94 -6.66 9.27
CA ARG A 312 -28.01 -5.98 8.53
C ARG A 312 -27.72 -4.50 8.37
N TRP A 313 -27.40 -3.82 9.46
CA TRP A 313 -27.03 -2.40 9.47
C TRP A 313 -25.79 -2.12 8.61
N ALA A 314 -24.72 -2.91 8.78
CA ALA A 314 -23.44 -2.72 8.11
C ALA A 314 -23.56 -2.84 6.58
N HIS A 315 -24.34 -3.81 6.10
CA HIS A 315 -24.61 -3.97 4.68
C HIS A 315 -25.55 -2.89 4.12
N GLU A 316 -26.52 -2.39 4.89
CA GLU A 316 -27.38 -1.25 4.47
C GLU A 316 -26.62 0.08 4.42
N ARG A 317 -25.52 0.22 5.18
CA ARG A 317 -24.69 1.42 5.28
C ARG A 317 -23.31 1.27 4.65
N ILE A 318 -23.14 0.33 3.71
CA ILE A 318 -21.83 0.04 3.12
C ILE A 318 -21.20 1.29 2.46
N ASP A 319 -22.03 2.15 1.87
CA ASP A 319 -21.62 3.41 1.23
C ASP A 319 -21.00 4.44 2.19
N TRP A 320 -21.18 4.28 3.51
CA TRP A 320 -20.53 5.13 4.50
C TRP A 320 -19.03 4.84 4.62
N PHE A 321 -18.58 3.68 4.16
CA PHE A 321 -17.25 3.13 4.35
C PHE A 321 -16.57 2.80 3.02
N PRO A 322 -16.25 3.83 2.19
CA PRO A 322 -15.63 3.64 0.89
C PRO A 322 -14.26 2.97 0.95
N ASP A 323 -13.56 3.08 2.09
CA ASP A 323 -12.25 2.46 2.28
C ASP A 323 -12.32 1.01 2.78
N GLY A 324 -13.53 0.50 3.06
CA GLY A 324 -13.80 -0.92 3.33
C GLY A 324 -14.34 -1.25 4.71
N GLN A 325 -14.63 -2.54 4.91
CA GLN A 325 -15.19 -3.11 6.13
C GLN A 325 -14.38 -4.34 6.57
N LEU A 326 -13.98 -4.33 7.83
CA LEU A 326 -13.21 -5.38 8.50
C LEU A 326 -14.10 -6.11 9.50
N PHE A 327 -13.97 -7.44 9.56
CA PHE A 327 -14.73 -8.28 10.46
C PHE A 327 -13.80 -9.24 11.20
N ALA A 328 -14.00 -9.39 12.50
CA ALA A 328 -13.34 -10.41 13.30
C ALA A 328 -14.31 -11.05 14.28
N ASP A 329 -14.34 -12.38 14.29
CA ASP A 329 -14.87 -13.15 15.40
C ASP A 329 -13.78 -13.25 16.49
N MET A 330 -14.08 -12.72 17.67
CA MET A 330 -13.15 -12.63 18.80
C MET A 330 -13.24 -13.85 19.73
N ALA A 331 -14.11 -14.82 19.44
CA ALA A 331 -14.21 -16.06 20.21
C ALA A 331 -12.86 -16.83 20.17
N GLY A 332 -12.14 -16.83 21.29
CA GLY A 332 -10.85 -17.53 21.43
C GLY A 332 -9.72 -16.97 20.56
N THR A 333 -9.85 -15.76 20.02
CA THR A 333 -8.86 -15.15 19.12
C THR A 333 -8.10 -14.02 19.82
N ASN A 334 -6.78 -14.00 19.66
CA ASN A 334 -5.92 -12.96 20.22
C ASN A 334 -5.96 -11.68 19.37
N PRO A 335 -5.99 -10.47 19.99
CA PRO A 335 -6.04 -9.21 19.26
C PRO A 335 -4.88 -9.00 18.28
N SER A 336 -3.65 -9.38 18.66
CA SER A 336 -2.47 -9.24 17.78
C SER A 336 -2.62 -10.00 16.46
N THR A 337 -3.19 -11.20 16.50
CA THR A 337 -3.45 -12.02 15.31
C THR A 337 -4.50 -11.37 14.39
N VAL A 338 -5.47 -10.68 14.98
CA VAL A 338 -6.50 -9.94 14.23
C VAL A 338 -5.91 -8.68 13.59
N VAL A 339 -5.04 -7.95 14.29
CA VAL A 339 -4.34 -6.77 13.76
C VAL A 339 -3.51 -7.15 12.53
N GLU A 340 -2.72 -8.21 12.63
CA GLU A 340 -1.91 -8.69 11.50
C GLU A 340 -2.81 -9.03 10.29
N ARG A 341 -3.92 -9.73 10.52
CA ARG A 341 -4.90 -10.06 9.48
C ARG A 341 -5.53 -8.81 8.86
N PHE A 342 -5.85 -7.80 9.67
CA PHE A 342 -6.41 -6.53 9.19
C PHE A 342 -5.39 -5.74 8.37
N LEU A 343 -4.13 -5.66 8.80
CA LEU A 343 -3.06 -5.01 8.04
C LEU A 343 -2.86 -5.67 6.67
N ARG A 344 -2.83 -7.01 6.61
CA ARG A 344 -2.78 -7.75 5.34
C ARG A 344 -3.98 -7.43 4.45
N ALA A 345 -5.18 -7.38 5.03
CA ALA A 345 -6.40 -7.05 4.29
C ALA A 345 -6.45 -5.61 3.77
N LEU A 346 -5.83 -4.67 4.50
CA LEU A 346 -5.70 -3.26 4.08
C LEU A 346 -4.62 -3.05 3.00
N GLY A 347 -3.93 -4.13 2.59
CA GLY A 347 -2.96 -4.13 1.50
C GLY A 347 -1.50 -4.00 1.94
N VAL A 348 -1.19 -4.15 3.24
CA VAL A 348 0.20 -4.16 3.71
C VAL A 348 0.88 -5.47 3.30
N PRO A 349 1.95 -5.43 2.47
CA PRO A 349 2.66 -6.62 2.06
C PRO A 349 3.25 -7.37 3.26
N ALA A 350 3.28 -8.70 3.19
CA ALA A 350 3.81 -9.53 4.28
C ALA A 350 5.27 -9.22 4.65
N ALA A 351 6.05 -8.71 3.70
CA ALA A 351 7.44 -8.32 3.90
C ALA A 351 7.60 -7.02 4.70
N ASP A 352 6.57 -6.17 4.72
CA ASP A 352 6.56 -4.86 5.39
C ASP A 352 5.86 -4.92 6.76
N LEU A 353 5.38 -6.10 7.17
CA LEU A 353 4.76 -6.29 8.48
C LEU A 353 5.86 -6.41 9.56
N PRO A 354 5.84 -5.56 10.59
CA PRO A 354 6.72 -5.70 11.74
C PRO A 354 6.53 -7.06 12.43
N LEU A 355 7.60 -7.60 13.02
CA LEU A 355 7.52 -8.83 13.83
C LEU A 355 7.00 -8.55 15.24
N ASP A 356 7.16 -7.31 15.73
CA ASP A 356 6.70 -6.89 17.05
C ASP A 356 5.23 -6.47 17.05
N ALA A 357 4.50 -6.89 18.09
CA ALA A 357 3.06 -6.66 18.19
C ALA A 357 2.70 -5.19 18.47
N GLU A 358 3.53 -4.45 19.20
CA GLU A 358 3.30 -3.01 19.44
C GLU A 358 3.56 -2.20 18.17
N GLU A 359 4.59 -2.55 17.41
CA GLU A 359 4.86 -1.95 16.11
C GLU A 359 3.72 -2.21 15.10
N GLN A 360 3.15 -3.43 15.09
CA GLN A 360 1.96 -3.73 14.28
C GLN A 360 0.75 -2.88 14.68
N LEU A 361 0.53 -2.65 15.98
CA LEU A 361 -0.55 -1.79 16.47
C LEU A 361 -0.35 -0.32 16.05
N ALA A 362 0.88 0.19 16.16
CA ALA A 362 1.23 1.54 15.71
C ALA A 362 1.04 1.70 14.19
N LEU A 363 1.42 0.68 13.42
CA LEU A 363 1.20 0.63 11.98
C LEU A 363 -0.30 0.62 11.64
N TYR A 364 -1.09 -0.22 12.33
CA TYR A 364 -2.54 -0.29 12.12
C TYR A 364 -3.24 1.05 12.38
N ARG A 365 -2.89 1.73 13.48
CA ARG A 365 -3.42 3.07 13.78
C ARG A 365 -3.02 4.09 12.71
N SER A 366 -1.78 4.04 12.24
CA SER A 366 -1.28 4.93 11.17
C SER A 366 -2.00 4.70 9.84
N TRP A 367 -2.22 3.43 9.47
CA TRP A 367 -2.91 3.05 8.23
C TRP A 367 -4.40 3.42 8.23
N THR A 368 -5.05 3.37 9.40
CA THR A 368 -6.48 3.67 9.54
C THR A 368 -6.77 5.14 9.83
N ALA A 369 -5.77 5.95 10.20
CA ALA A 369 -5.92 7.35 10.63
C ALA A 369 -6.69 8.26 9.64
N ARG A 370 -6.52 8.04 8.34
CA ARG A 370 -7.14 8.85 7.27
C ARG A 370 -8.18 8.10 6.44
N ARG A 371 -8.63 6.94 6.91
CA ARG A 371 -9.59 6.10 6.21
C ARG A 371 -10.97 6.12 6.86
N ARG A 372 -11.98 5.88 6.05
CA ARG A 372 -13.39 5.70 6.39
C ARG A 372 -13.71 4.21 6.40
N LEU A 373 -13.43 3.55 7.53
CA LEU A 373 -13.58 2.11 7.69
C LEU A 373 -14.68 1.75 8.70
N LEU A 374 -15.30 0.60 8.48
CA LEU A 374 -16.08 -0.09 9.50
C LEU A 374 -15.28 -1.25 10.07
N VAL A 375 -15.18 -1.35 11.39
CA VAL A 375 -14.60 -2.49 12.11
C VAL A 375 -15.69 -3.15 12.93
N VAL A 376 -16.02 -4.40 12.63
CA VAL A 376 -16.99 -5.20 13.39
C VAL A 376 -16.26 -6.29 14.15
N LEU A 377 -16.39 -6.28 15.48
CA LEU A 377 -15.80 -7.26 16.38
C LEU A 377 -16.92 -8.09 17.02
N ASP A 378 -17.07 -9.33 16.60
CA ASP A 378 -18.10 -10.24 17.11
C ASP A 378 -17.60 -11.12 18.26
N ASN A 379 -18.51 -11.58 19.13
CA ASN A 379 -18.21 -12.43 20.29
C ASN A 379 -17.10 -11.90 21.22
N VAL A 380 -17.06 -10.59 21.46
CA VAL A 380 -16.12 -9.99 22.41
C VAL A 380 -16.52 -10.34 23.84
N THR A 381 -15.55 -10.76 24.64
CA THR A 381 -15.77 -11.07 26.06
C THR A 381 -15.17 -10.01 26.99
N ASP A 382 -14.15 -9.27 26.54
CA ASP A 382 -13.46 -8.27 27.35
C ASP A 382 -13.14 -6.99 26.56
N ALA A 383 -13.15 -5.85 27.25
CA ALA A 383 -12.70 -4.56 26.74
C ALA A 383 -11.23 -4.60 26.27
N GLU A 384 -10.37 -5.38 26.94
CA GLU A 384 -8.96 -5.53 26.57
C GLU A 384 -8.76 -6.12 25.16
N GLN A 385 -9.74 -6.90 24.67
CA GLN A 385 -9.70 -7.43 23.31
C GLN A 385 -9.96 -6.35 22.25
N VAL A 386 -10.66 -5.28 22.62
CA VAL A 386 -11.13 -4.23 21.70
C VAL A 386 -10.13 -3.09 21.59
N VAL A 387 -9.54 -2.66 22.71
CA VAL A 387 -8.63 -1.49 22.75
C VAL A 387 -7.49 -1.55 21.72
N PRO A 388 -6.81 -2.70 21.50
CA PRO A 388 -5.78 -2.80 20.46
C PRO A 388 -6.33 -2.70 19.03
N LEU A 389 -7.59 -3.07 18.81
CA LEU A 389 -8.25 -3.09 17.50
C LEU A 389 -8.94 -1.77 17.14
N LEU A 390 -8.89 -0.77 18.02
CA LEU A 390 -9.42 0.56 17.75
C LEU A 390 -8.57 1.28 16.68
N PRO A 391 -9.19 1.74 15.57
CA PRO A 391 -8.49 2.46 14.51
C PRO A 391 -8.07 3.87 14.96
N GLY A 392 -7.07 4.45 14.28
CA GLY A 392 -6.51 5.75 14.64
C GLY A 392 -7.28 6.97 14.13
N GLY A 393 -8.32 6.78 13.31
CA GLY A 393 -9.02 7.86 12.61
C GLY A 393 -10.43 8.12 13.15
N ALA A 394 -10.81 9.39 13.26
CA ALA A 394 -12.16 9.80 13.68
C ALA A 394 -13.26 9.45 12.65
N HIS A 395 -12.87 9.15 11.40
CA HIS A 395 -13.80 8.73 10.35
C HIS A 395 -14.04 7.22 10.30
N CYS A 396 -13.41 6.46 11.19
CA CYS A 396 -13.69 5.04 11.36
C CYS A 396 -14.86 4.83 12.33
N ARG A 397 -15.56 3.69 12.18
CA ARG A 397 -16.64 3.25 13.05
C ARG A 397 -16.34 1.86 13.56
N VAL A 398 -16.55 1.64 14.86
CA VAL A 398 -16.32 0.35 15.50
C VAL A 398 -17.62 -0.14 16.10
N VAL A 399 -18.04 -1.36 15.72
CA VAL A 399 -19.20 -2.02 16.31
C VAL A 399 -18.73 -3.28 17.02
N VAL A 400 -18.92 -3.32 18.32
CA VAL A 400 -18.55 -4.42 19.20
C VAL A 400 -19.80 -5.22 19.53
N ILE A 401 -19.82 -6.52 19.30
CA ILE A 401 -20.92 -7.40 19.66
C ILE A 401 -20.48 -8.27 20.84
N SER A 402 -21.23 -8.21 21.92
CA SER A 402 -20.94 -8.98 23.14
C SER A 402 -22.20 -9.49 23.81
N THR A 403 -22.08 -10.57 24.58
CA THR A 403 -23.13 -10.97 25.54
C THR A 403 -23.18 -10.02 26.72
N ASP A 404 -22.03 -9.50 27.11
CA ASP A 404 -21.84 -8.61 28.24
C ASP A 404 -21.88 -7.15 27.79
N PRO A 405 -22.20 -6.22 28.71
CA PRO A 405 -22.35 -4.81 28.36
C PRO A 405 -21.03 -4.07 28.12
N LEU A 406 -19.90 -4.64 28.56
CA LEU A 406 -18.55 -4.07 28.46
C LEU A 406 -18.49 -2.62 28.96
N ASP A 407 -18.98 -2.39 30.18
CA ASP A 407 -19.11 -1.05 30.77
C ASP A 407 -17.76 -0.30 30.84
N ASP A 408 -16.63 -1.01 30.90
CA ASP A 408 -15.29 -0.41 30.83
C ASP A 408 -14.99 0.30 29.49
N LEU A 409 -15.50 -0.20 28.35
CA LEU A 409 -15.36 0.49 27.06
C LEU A 409 -16.21 1.77 27.03
N VAL A 410 -17.37 1.75 27.65
CA VAL A 410 -18.23 2.93 27.79
C VAL A 410 -17.52 3.98 28.64
N ALA A 411 -17.00 3.56 29.81
CA ALA A 411 -16.37 4.46 30.77
C ALA A 411 -15.03 5.04 30.29
N ARG A 412 -14.20 4.24 29.62
CA ARG A 412 -12.81 4.63 29.26
C ARG A 412 -12.63 5.06 27.82
N GLN A 413 -13.48 4.58 26.90
CA GLN A 413 -13.36 4.84 25.46
C GLN A 413 -14.57 5.59 24.89
N GLY A 414 -15.53 5.99 25.74
CA GLY A 414 -16.71 6.76 25.33
C GLY A 414 -17.65 6.00 24.41
N ALA A 415 -17.64 4.66 24.45
CA ALA A 415 -18.46 3.85 23.56
C ALA A 415 -19.96 4.04 23.85
N HIS A 416 -20.77 4.16 22.80
CA HIS A 416 -22.22 4.09 22.92
C HIS A 416 -22.66 2.66 23.20
N ARG A 417 -23.77 2.47 23.92
CA ARG A 417 -24.30 1.14 24.24
C ARG A 417 -25.71 0.98 23.66
N GLU A 418 -25.89 -0.09 22.91
CA GLU A 418 -27.21 -0.54 22.45
C GLU A 418 -27.49 -1.94 23.01
N PHE A 419 -28.70 -2.17 23.50
CA PHE A 419 -29.10 -3.44 24.12
C PHE A 419 -30.17 -4.14 23.29
N VAL A 420 -29.82 -5.30 22.74
CA VAL A 420 -30.71 -6.11 21.91
C VAL A 420 -31.61 -6.97 22.78
N ARG A 421 -32.88 -6.61 22.82
CA ARG A 421 -33.93 -7.30 23.59
C ARG A 421 -34.44 -8.55 22.85
N PRO A 422 -35.21 -9.44 23.51
CA PRO A 422 -35.99 -10.44 22.79
C PRO A 422 -36.92 -9.80 21.73
N LEU A 423 -37.20 -10.53 20.65
CA LEU A 423 -38.13 -10.05 19.62
C LEU A 423 -39.53 -9.85 20.24
N PRO A 424 -40.23 -8.75 19.91
CA PRO A 424 -41.65 -8.60 20.20
C PRO A 424 -42.46 -9.77 19.66
N ALA A 425 -43.57 -10.11 20.32
CA ALA A 425 -44.41 -11.25 19.93
C ALA A 425 -44.91 -11.17 18.47
N THR A 426 -45.16 -9.97 17.97
CA THR A 426 -45.55 -9.70 16.57
C THR A 426 -44.45 -10.09 15.60
N ASP A 427 -43.21 -9.70 15.87
CA ASP A 427 -42.05 -9.93 15.00
C ASP A 427 -41.58 -11.38 15.09
N ALA A 428 -41.61 -11.96 16.28
CA ALA A 428 -41.35 -13.37 16.51
C ALA A 428 -42.34 -14.25 15.71
N ARG A 429 -43.62 -13.87 15.68
CA ARG A 429 -44.65 -14.53 14.87
C ARG A 429 -44.38 -14.37 13.38
N ARG A 430 -44.10 -13.15 12.92
CA ARG A 430 -43.78 -12.88 11.51
C ARG A 430 -42.54 -13.65 11.04
N LEU A 431 -41.49 -13.72 11.86
CA LEU A 431 -40.30 -14.52 11.56
C LEU A 431 -40.63 -16.02 11.49
N ALA A 432 -41.43 -16.54 12.43
CA ALA A 432 -41.85 -17.93 12.39
C ALA A 432 -42.70 -18.24 11.15
N ASP A 433 -43.61 -17.34 10.78
CA ASP A 433 -44.45 -17.45 9.59
C ASP A 433 -43.61 -17.53 8.30
N LEU A 434 -42.53 -16.75 8.21
CA LEU A 434 -41.59 -16.81 7.08
C LEU A 434 -40.75 -18.09 7.06
N LEU A 435 -40.43 -18.67 8.23
CA LEU A 435 -39.56 -19.84 8.32
C LEU A 435 -40.31 -21.17 8.06
N VAL A 436 -41.55 -21.30 8.53
CA VAL A 436 -42.31 -22.57 8.47
C VAL A 436 -43.75 -22.44 7.95
N GLY A 437 -44.17 -21.25 7.51
CA GLY A 437 -45.59 -20.96 7.27
C GLY A 437 -46.32 -20.75 8.59
N THR A 438 -47.65 -20.95 8.63
CA THR A 438 -48.49 -20.61 9.80
C THR A 438 -47.96 -21.18 11.13
N ALA A 439 -47.40 -20.29 11.96
CA ALA A 439 -46.74 -20.67 13.21
C ALA A 439 -47.76 -21.14 14.27
N ARG A 440 -47.51 -22.31 14.88
CA ARG A 440 -48.30 -22.81 16.02
C ARG A 440 -47.92 -22.05 17.30
N GLY A 441 -48.90 -21.50 18.02
CA GLY A 441 -48.67 -20.64 19.20
C GLY A 441 -47.78 -21.24 20.31
N ARG A 442 -47.74 -22.57 20.46
CA ARG A 442 -46.84 -23.26 21.43
C ARG A 442 -45.35 -23.09 21.10
N VAL A 443 -44.97 -23.00 19.82
CA VAL A 443 -43.57 -22.80 19.40
C VAL A 443 -43.12 -21.38 19.73
N LEU A 444 -43.99 -20.39 19.51
CA LEU A 444 -43.69 -18.99 19.85
C LEU A 444 -43.48 -18.82 21.36
N ALA A 445 -44.34 -19.42 22.19
CA ALA A 445 -44.20 -19.36 23.65
C ALA A 445 -42.89 -20.01 24.16
N ALA A 446 -42.48 -21.15 23.59
CA ALA A 446 -41.30 -21.89 24.05
C ALA A 446 -39.96 -21.25 23.65
N THR A 447 -39.96 -20.31 22.71
CA THR A 447 -38.73 -19.66 22.23
C THR A 447 -38.44 -18.32 22.90
N SER A 448 -39.37 -17.82 23.73
CA SER A 448 -39.22 -16.57 24.50
C SER A 448 -38.68 -15.38 23.69
N GLY A 449 -39.08 -15.28 22.42
CA GLY A 449 -38.65 -14.21 21.51
C GLY A 449 -37.20 -14.31 21.00
N SER A 450 -36.50 -15.44 21.20
CA SER A 450 -35.16 -15.67 20.66
C SER A 450 -35.21 -16.06 19.17
N PRO A 451 -34.64 -15.24 18.24
CA PRO A 451 -34.57 -15.58 16.83
C PRO A 451 -33.85 -16.90 16.55
N LEU A 452 -32.77 -17.20 17.29
CA LEU A 452 -32.02 -18.44 17.09
C LEU A 452 -32.86 -19.66 17.46
N SER A 453 -33.54 -19.61 18.60
CA SER A 453 -34.43 -20.69 19.05
C SER A 453 -35.56 -20.93 18.05
N LEU A 454 -36.13 -19.86 17.47
CA LEU A 454 -37.16 -19.96 16.42
C LEU A 454 -36.62 -20.64 15.16
N ARG A 455 -35.43 -20.26 14.69
CA ARG A 455 -34.79 -20.88 13.53
C ARG A 455 -34.45 -22.35 13.76
N LEU A 456 -33.94 -22.69 14.94
CA LEU A 456 -33.65 -24.08 15.30
C LEU A 456 -34.93 -24.93 15.42
N ALA A 457 -35.99 -24.37 16.01
CA ALA A 457 -37.30 -25.02 16.06
C ALA A 457 -37.87 -25.24 14.65
N ALA A 458 -37.79 -24.22 13.79
CA ALA A 458 -38.20 -24.28 12.39
C ALA A 458 -37.46 -25.37 11.61
N ALA A 459 -36.13 -25.42 11.73
CA ALA A 459 -35.30 -26.44 11.09
C ALA A 459 -35.70 -27.86 11.53
N LYS A 460 -35.91 -28.07 12.84
CA LYS A 460 -36.37 -29.36 13.39
C LYS A 460 -37.78 -29.76 12.94
N MET A 461 -38.66 -28.79 12.68
CA MET A 461 -40.01 -29.09 12.15
C MET A 461 -39.96 -29.52 10.69
N ARG A 462 -39.11 -28.87 9.86
CA ARG A 462 -38.93 -29.25 8.45
C ARG A 462 -38.37 -30.66 8.28
N THR A 463 -37.51 -31.13 9.18
CA THR A 463 -36.98 -32.51 9.13
C THR A 463 -38.00 -33.55 9.57
N ARG A 464 -38.95 -33.21 10.46
CA ARG A 464 -40.04 -34.10 10.90
C ARG A 464 -41.20 -34.22 9.91
N SER A 465 -41.34 -33.27 8.98
CA SER A 465 -42.39 -33.28 7.95
C SER A 465 -42.01 -34.04 6.67
N ARG A 466 -40.86 -34.72 6.61
CA ARG A 466 -40.66 -35.78 5.61
C ARG A 466 -41.55 -36.96 6.01
N PRO A 467 -42.38 -37.51 5.09
CA PRO A 467 -43.13 -38.73 5.40
C PRO A 467 -42.11 -39.79 5.81
N HIS A 468 -42.30 -40.41 6.98
CA HIS A 468 -41.80 -41.76 7.15
C HIS A 468 -42.37 -42.57 5.98
N HIS A 469 -41.51 -43.09 5.11
CA HIS A 469 -41.83 -44.36 4.49
C HIS A 469 -41.95 -45.34 5.65
N ASP A 470 -43.17 -45.65 6.05
CA ASP A 470 -43.47 -46.85 6.82
C ASP A 470 -42.83 -48.02 6.05
N PRO A 471 -41.96 -48.85 6.67
CA PRO A 471 -41.71 -50.17 6.11
C PRO A 471 -43.07 -50.90 6.07
N PRO A 472 -43.38 -51.65 5.01
CA PRO A 472 -44.67 -52.33 4.91
C PRO A 472 -44.85 -53.22 6.14
N ARG A 473 -46.01 -53.06 6.81
CA ARG A 473 -46.48 -54.00 7.83
C ARG A 473 -46.55 -55.38 7.19
N HIS A 474 -45.57 -56.23 7.49
CA HIS A 474 -45.70 -57.66 7.23
C HIS A 474 -46.73 -58.22 8.21
N ASP A 475 -47.85 -58.67 7.66
CA ASP A 475 -48.92 -59.38 8.33
C ASP A 475 -48.45 -60.83 8.64
N PRO A 476 -48.37 -61.30 9.90
CA PRO A 476 -47.70 -62.57 10.23
C PRO A 476 -48.52 -63.84 9.91
N ALA A 477 -49.70 -63.76 9.30
CA ALA A 477 -50.65 -64.86 9.26
C ALA A 477 -50.88 -65.52 7.89
N ARG A 478 -49.98 -65.34 6.91
CA ARG A 478 -50.07 -66.05 5.62
C ARG A 478 -48.70 -66.39 5.04
N HIS A 479 -48.01 -67.37 5.62
CA HIS A 479 -47.09 -68.20 4.86
C HIS A 479 -47.12 -69.67 5.33
N ASP A 480 -47.68 -70.49 4.46
CA ASP A 480 -47.58 -71.96 4.43
C ASP A 480 -46.09 -72.37 4.33
N PRO A 481 -45.58 -73.27 5.19
CA PRO A 481 -44.19 -73.69 5.14
C PRO A 481 -44.05 -74.97 4.28
N VAL A 482 -44.49 -74.94 3.03
CA VAL A 482 -44.15 -76.02 2.07
C VAL A 482 -44.02 -75.44 0.67
N ARG A 483 -42.80 -75.01 0.34
CA ARG A 483 -42.16 -75.08 -0.99
C ARG A 483 -40.99 -74.08 -1.02
N HIS A 484 -39.82 -74.52 -0.57
CA HIS A 484 -38.60 -74.08 -1.23
C HIS A 484 -37.59 -75.23 -1.27
N ASP A 485 -37.33 -75.63 -2.50
CA ASP A 485 -36.40 -76.64 -3.00
C ASP A 485 -34.95 -76.19 -2.75
N PRO A 486 -34.11 -76.94 -2.01
CA PRO A 486 -32.76 -76.54 -1.64
C PRO A 486 -31.78 -76.90 -2.76
N ALA A 487 -31.93 -76.27 -3.92
CA ALA A 487 -30.99 -76.44 -5.02
C ALA A 487 -31.01 -75.22 -5.94
N ARG A 488 -30.42 -74.09 -5.49
CA ARG A 488 -29.90 -72.98 -6.33
C ARG A 488 -29.31 -71.85 -5.48
N HIS A 489 -28.29 -72.13 -4.67
CA HIS A 489 -27.34 -71.11 -4.23
C HIS A 489 -25.93 -71.69 -4.29
N ASP A 490 -25.16 -71.17 -5.25
CA ASP A 490 -23.76 -71.45 -5.48
C ASP A 490 -22.94 -70.35 -4.76
N PRO A 491 -22.15 -70.67 -3.71
CA PRO A 491 -21.50 -69.68 -2.87
C PRO A 491 -20.08 -69.39 -3.38
N VAL A 492 -19.94 -68.83 -4.58
CA VAL A 492 -18.66 -68.24 -5.02
C VAL A 492 -18.95 -67.00 -5.86
N ARG A 493 -19.20 -65.88 -5.17
CA ARG A 493 -18.96 -64.49 -5.65
C ARG A 493 -19.48 -63.50 -4.61
N HIS A 494 -18.65 -63.18 -3.62
CA HIS A 494 -18.39 -61.81 -3.16
C HIS A 494 -17.33 -61.86 -2.06
N ASP A 495 -16.11 -61.47 -2.42
CA ASP A 495 -14.96 -61.32 -1.53
C ASP A 495 -14.88 -59.86 -1.05
N PRO A 496 -14.96 -59.58 0.26
CA PRO A 496 -14.87 -58.25 0.83
C PRO A 496 -13.39 -57.87 1.05
N ALA A 497 -12.67 -57.63 -0.04
CA ALA A 497 -11.33 -57.00 -0.02
C ALA A 497 -11.03 -56.35 -1.38
N ARG A 498 -11.82 -55.34 -1.78
CA ARG A 498 -11.56 -54.51 -2.99
C ARG A 498 -11.89 -53.04 -2.78
N HIS A 499 -11.28 -52.44 -1.77
CA HIS A 499 -10.86 -51.05 -1.82
C HIS A 499 -9.34 -51.04 -1.85
N ASP A 500 -8.76 -50.70 -3.00
CA ASP A 500 -7.31 -50.53 -3.14
C ASP A 500 -7.01 -49.07 -3.47
N PRO A 501 -6.39 -48.32 -2.55
CA PRO A 501 -5.87 -46.99 -2.79
C PRO A 501 -4.45 -47.13 -3.32
N VAL A 502 -4.22 -46.93 -4.61
CA VAL A 502 -2.96 -46.41 -5.22
C VAL A 502 -3.16 -46.44 -6.74
N ARG A 503 -3.45 -45.27 -7.33
CA ARG A 503 -3.24 -44.99 -8.76
C ARG A 503 -2.45 -43.69 -8.89
N HIS A 504 -1.22 -43.75 -8.39
CA HIS A 504 -0.09 -42.99 -8.90
C HIS A 504 1.03 -44.01 -9.09
N ASP A 505 1.37 -44.32 -10.33
CA ASP A 505 2.62 -45.02 -10.63
C ASP A 505 3.50 -44.11 -11.50
N PRO A 506 4.64 -43.64 -10.96
CA PRO A 506 5.64 -42.85 -11.65
C PRO A 506 6.64 -43.77 -12.36
N ALA A 507 6.48 -43.98 -13.66
CA ALA A 507 7.55 -44.54 -14.50
C ALA A 507 7.43 -44.09 -15.97
N ARG A 508 7.99 -42.91 -16.26
CA ARG A 508 8.65 -42.64 -17.54
C ARG A 508 10.05 -42.10 -17.26
N LEU A 509 10.87 -42.96 -16.66
CA LEU A 509 12.31 -42.92 -16.78
C LEU A 509 12.69 -44.16 -17.58
N ASP A 510 13.41 -43.95 -18.66
CA ASP A 510 13.94 -44.96 -19.56
C ASP A 510 15.47 -44.99 -19.34
N PRO A 511 16.02 -46.00 -18.65
CA PRO A 511 17.46 -46.11 -18.45
C PRO A 511 17.97 -47.47 -18.96
N VAL A 512 18.14 -47.67 -20.27
CA VAL A 512 19.02 -48.75 -20.78
C VAL A 512 19.64 -48.39 -22.13
N ARG A 513 20.92 -47.96 -22.11
CA ARG A 513 21.96 -48.41 -23.07
C ARG A 513 23.32 -48.35 -22.38
N HIS A 514 23.62 -49.37 -21.58
CA HIS A 514 25.01 -49.80 -21.35
C HIS A 514 25.07 -51.30 -21.53
N ASP A 515 25.89 -51.69 -22.51
CA ASP A 515 26.19 -53.06 -22.91
C ASP A 515 27.49 -53.50 -22.21
N PRO A 516 27.48 -54.55 -21.38
CA PRO A 516 28.67 -55.02 -20.67
C PRO A 516 29.23 -56.29 -21.34
N ALA A 517 30.16 -56.13 -22.27
CA ALA A 517 31.14 -57.17 -22.61
C ALA A 517 32.28 -56.63 -23.49
N ARG A 518 33.45 -56.38 -22.88
CA ARG A 518 34.75 -56.82 -23.41
C ARG A 518 35.84 -56.57 -22.36
N LEU A 519 36.15 -57.65 -21.65
CA LEU A 519 37.45 -57.87 -21.04
C LEU A 519 38.51 -57.90 -22.14
N ASP A 520 39.63 -57.22 -21.95
CA ASP A 520 40.91 -57.90 -22.06
C ASP A 520 42.03 -57.18 -21.30
N SER A 521 42.81 -58.00 -20.63
CA SER A 521 43.93 -57.69 -19.76
C SER A 521 45.26 -57.56 -20.50
N ALA A 522 46.17 -56.79 -19.91
CA ALA A 522 47.63 -56.76 -20.07
C ALA A 522 48.25 -55.74 -21.05
N ARG A 523 48.92 -54.73 -20.45
CA ARG A 523 50.31 -54.26 -20.68
C ARG A 523 50.54 -53.05 -19.76
N LEU A 524 51.19 -53.22 -18.60
CA LEU A 524 52.62 -52.96 -18.40
C LEU A 524 53.07 -51.60 -18.97
N ASP A 525 53.32 -50.61 -18.12
CA ASP A 525 54.68 -50.34 -17.65
C ASP A 525 54.77 -49.28 -16.54
N ALA A 526 55.82 -49.45 -15.73
CA ALA A 526 56.15 -48.71 -14.53
C ALA A 526 57.05 -47.48 -14.80
N ALA A 527 57.26 -46.72 -13.71
CA ALA A 527 58.24 -45.65 -13.49
C ALA A 527 57.76 -44.26 -13.99
N ARG A 528 57.77 -43.19 -13.19
CA ARG A 528 58.88 -42.71 -12.37
C ARG A 528 58.40 -41.75 -11.27
N HIS A 529 59.12 -41.80 -10.15
CA HIS A 529 59.20 -40.81 -9.09
C HIS A 529 59.57 -39.42 -9.63
N ASP A 530 59.12 -38.34 -8.99
CA ASP A 530 60.02 -37.59 -8.11
C ASP A 530 59.32 -36.50 -7.29
N SER A 531 59.68 -36.50 -6.02
CA SER A 531 59.43 -35.46 -5.03
C SER A 531 60.79 -35.02 -4.53
N ALA A 532 61.15 -33.73 -4.65
CA ALA A 532 61.93 -32.96 -3.67
C ALA A 532 62.61 -31.70 -4.24
N ARG A 533 62.49 -30.60 -3.46
CA ARG A 533 63.53 -29.57 -3.17
C ARG A 533 63.85 -28.56 -4.30
N LEU A 534 64.21 -27.30 -4.08
CA LEU A 534 64.49 -26.44 -2.92
C LEU A 534 64.61 -24.97 -3.42
N ASP A 535 64.82 -24.04 -2.48
CA ASP A 535 65.27 -22.63 -2.59
C ASP A 535 64.16 -21.57 -2.74
N ALA A 536 63.83 -20.72 -1.75
CA ALA A 536 64.56 -19.99 -0.70
C ALA A 536 65.33 -18.74 -1.16
N ALA A 537 64.99 -17.63 -0.49
CA ALA A 537 65.67 -16.33 -0.38
C ALA A 537 65.53 -15.36 -1.58
N ARG A 538 65.40 -14.03 -1.43
CA ARG A 538 65.31 -13.08 -0.31
C ARG A 538 65.08 -11.68 -0.93
N HIS A 539 64.43 -10.79 -0.16
CA HIS A 539 64.68 -9.34 0.03
C HIS A 539 63.34 -8.65 0.28
N ASP A 540 62.97 -8.31 1.52
CA ASP A 540 63.52 -7.35 2.51
C ASP A 540 62.85 -5.97 2.46
N ALA A 541 62.20 -5.69 3.59
CA ALA A 541 62.20 -4.45 4.37
C ALA A 541 61.86 -3.11 3.69
N ALA A 542 60.76 -2.48 4.16
CA ALA A 542 60.82 -1.17 4.81
C ALA A 542 59.46 -0.74 5.39
N GLN A 543 59.35 -0.78 6.73
CA GLN A 543 58.61 0.20 7.52
C GLN A 543 59.64 0.91 8.40
N PRO A 544 59.51 2.22 8.61
CA PRO A 544 59.63 2.70 9.98
C PRO A 544 58.63 3.80 10.39
N HIS A 545 58.30 3.73 11.67
CA HIS A 545 57.77 4.70 12.64
C HIS A 545 57.82 6.21 12.35
N ARG A 546 56.77 6.90 12.80
CA ARG A 546 56.75 8.07 13.73
C ARG A 546 55.28 8.39 14.08
N ASP A 547 54.79 8.18 15.30
CA ASP A 547 54.98 8.90 16.59
C ASP A 547 53.88 9.93 16.89
N LEU A 548 53.15 9.61 17.99
CA LEU A 548 52.75 10.47 19.11
C LEU A 548 51.89 11.72 18.87
N ALA A 549 50.64 11.64 19.34
CA ALA A 549 50.08 12.66 20.25
C ALA A 549 49.04 12.03 21.19
N HIS A 550 49.13 12.50 22.43
CA HIS A 550 48.61 11.97 23.68
C HIS A 550 47.43 12.85 24.16
N HIS A 551 46.68 12.35 25.15
CA HIS A 551 45.79 13.07 26.10
C HIS A 551 44.34 13.36 25.61
N ASP A 552 43.29 13.18 26.41
CA ASP A 552 43.17 12.58 27.74
C ASP A 552 41.70 12.21 28.02
N ARG A 553 41.51 11.27 28.94
CA ARG A 553 40.23 10.92 29.57
C ARG A 553 39.95 11.89 30.71
N ALA A 554 38.68 12.27 30.91
CA ALA A 554 38.14 12.44 32.25
C ALA A 554 36.61 12.26 32.29
N ARG A 555 36.19 11.18 32.94
CA ARG A 555 34.90 11.09 33.67
C ARG A 555 34.97 12.01 34.89
N ILE A 556 33.83 12.49 35.41
CA ILE A 556 33.32 12.23 36.79
C ILE A 556 32.18 13.21 37.20
N VAL A 557 31.02 12.61 37.51
CA VAL A 557 30.14 12.83 38.68
C VAL A 557 29.12 13.99 38.73
N SER A 558 27.85 13.60 38.58
CA SER A 558 26.74 13.72 39.55
C SER A 558 26.90 14.63 40.78
N SER A 559 26.00 15.59 40.93
CA SER A 559 25.29 15.78 42.20
C SER A 559 23.95 16.49 42.00
N ALA A 560 22.94 15.91 42.63
CA ALA A 560 21.63 16.47 42.88
C ALA A 560 21.71 17.66 43.86
N SER A 561 20.68 18.52 43.85
CA SER A 561 19.90 18.95 45.04
C SER A 561 18.94 20.10 44.71
N SER A 562 17.64 19.76 44.70
CA SER A 562 16.53 20.41 45.42
C SER A 562 16.29 21.93 45.39
N SER A 563 15.01 22.26 45.16
CA SER A 563 14.10 23.11 45.97
C SER A 563 13.39 24.15 45.09
N SER A 564 12.14 23.90 44.71
CA SER A 564 10.90 24.37 45.36
C SER A 564 10.52 25.81 45.00
N ALA A 565 9.36 25.99 44.38
CA ALA A 565 8.20 26.67 44.98
C ALA A 565 7.18 27.04 43.90
N CYS A 566 5.92 26.88 44.29
CA CYS A 566 4.67 27.07 43.57
C CYS A 566 4.29 28.55 43.34
N GLU A 567 3.10 28.71 42.76
CA GLU A 567 2.23 29.90 42.58
C GLU A 567 2.31 30.51 41.17
N GLY A 568 1.21 30.76 40.45
CA GLY A 568 -0.21 30.71 40.77
C GLY A 568 -0.96 31.76 39.93
N CYS A 569 -2.09 31.35 39.33
CA CYS A 569 -3.18 32.16 38.75
C CYS A 569 -3.01 32.85 37.37
N PRO A 570 -4.10 32.81 36.58
CA PRO A 570 -4.71 34.05 36.12
C PRO A 570 -6.16 34.14 36.60
N ALA A 571 -6.58 35.33 37.05
CA ALA A 571 -7.95 35.64 37.41
C ALA A 571 -8.49 36.81 36.60
N HIS A 572 -9.81 36.75 36.39
CA HIS A 572 -10.76 37.79 36.01
C HIS A 572 -10.96 38.11 34.53
N GLU A 573 -12.17 37.81 34.04
CA GLU A 573 -13.24 38.82 33.99
C GLU A 573 -14.64 38.19 33.90
N ARG A 574 -15.51 38.58 34.83
CA ARG A 574 -16.98 38.59 34.70
C ARG A 574 -17.45 39.93 35.26
N HIS A 575 -18.10 40.73 34.43
CA HIS A 575 -19.00 41.82 34.84
C HIS A 575 -20.40 41.25 35.15
N PRO A 576 -21.16 41.88 36.06
CA PRO A 576 -22.13 42.87 35.58
C PRO A 576 -22.37 44.07 36.52
N THR A 577 -22.41 45.27 35.96
CA THR A 577 -23.52 46.27 35.98
C THR A 577 -23.00 47.61 35.49
#